data_AF-A0A9D1FFS7-F1
#
_entry.id   AF-A0A9D1FFS7-F1
#
_cell.length_a   1.000
_cell.length_b   1.000
_cell.length_c   1.000
_cell.angle_alpha   90.00
_cell.angle_beta   90.00
_cell.angle_gamma   90.00
#
_symmetry.space_group_name_H-M   'P 1'
#
loop_
_entity.id
_entity.type
_entity.pdbx_description
1 polymer ?
#
loop_
_entity_poly.entity_id
_entity_poly.type
_entity_poly.pdbx_seq_one_letter_code
_entity_poly.pdbx_strand_id
1 'polypeptide(L)'
;MKAKASVVAQKLLNLYRQEHVIFGGWAAVNRVFVDEADADVLRALRELPTGKMLIRHIENLRSGKTPMDSIERELLPYGGMMAETIATVPLTPDEWAELEAGIDAFTTDQDGLDRIQQLGVIKKFGDQWLVAIRAALSSRPDLLEKWSVVNKTYRAYYLWKVASDMLNQPLSERARAQLQVDMPEYETYLPMFGDAGTELLEKLRSFISTMKNPIDDSGNDGLNY
;
A
#
# COMPACT_ATOMS: atom_id res chain seq x y z
N MET A 1 -15.91 -23.11 -3.62
CA MET A 1 -14.71 -22.73 -2.83
C MET A 1 -15.10 -22.58 -1.37
N LYS A 2 -14.32 -23.10 -0.41
CA LYS A 2 -14.58 -22.84 1.03
C LYS A 2 -14.37 -21.34 1.28
N ALA A 3 -15.40 -20.64 1.79
CA ALA A 3 -15.36 -19.19 2.04
C ALA A 3 -14.09 -18.73 2.79
N LYS A 4 -13.58 -19.57 3.69
CA LYS A 4 -12.33 -19.35 4.43
C LYS A 4 -11.10 -19.18 3.54
N ALA A 5 -10.93 -19.99 2.49
CA ALA A 5 -9.77 -19.91 1.60
C ALA A 5 -9.76 -18.62 0.76
N SER A 6 -10.96 -18.16 0.36
CA SER A 6 -11.12 -16.88 -0.35
C SER A 6 -10.74 -15.69 0.54
N VAL A 7 -11.18 -15.71 1.81
CA VAL A 7 -10.84 -14.66 2.78
C VAL A 7 -9.33 -14.61 3.05
N VAL A 8 -8.70 -15.77 3.24
CA VAL A 8 -7.24 -15.85 3.44
C VAL A 8 -6.50 -15.38 2.17
N ALA A 9 -6.93 -15.82 0.98
CA ALA A 9 -6.33 -15.35 -0.27
C ALA A 9 -6.40 -13.82 -0.42
N GLN A 10 -7.55 -13.22 -0.11
CA GLN A 10 -7.71 -11.77 -0.15
C GLN A 10 -6.82 -11.07 0.89
N LYS A 11 -6.71 -11.62 2.11
CA LYS A 11 -5.80 -11.12 3.15
C LYS A 11 -4.35 -11.14 2.69
N LEU A 12 -3.86 -12.27 2.15
CA LEU A 12 -2.48 -12.38 1.66
C LEU A 12 -2.22 -11.43 0.48
N LEU A 13 -3.19 -11.28 -0.41
CA LEU A 13 -3.08 -10.36 -1.54
C LEU A 13 -3.04 -8.90 -1.10
N ASN A 14 -3.84 -8.54 -0.08
CA ASN A 14 -3.82 -7.20 0.51
C ASN A 14 -2.47 -6.92 1.18
N LEU A 15 -1.96 -7.86 1.99
CA LEU A 15 -0.63 -7.77 2.59
C LEU A 15 0.46 -7.62 1.54
N TYR A 16 0.40 -8.40 0.47
CA TYR A 16 1.35 -8.33 -0.63
C TYR A 16 1.36 -6.96 -1.30
N ARG A 17 0.19 -6.32 -1.47
CA ARG A 17 0.06 -5.01 -2.12
C ARG A 17 0.35 -3.83 -1.20
N GLN A 18 0.29 -4.01 0.11
CA GLN A 18 0.46 -2.91 1.06
C GLN A 18 1.88 -2.34 1.01
N GLU A 19 1.99 -1.07 0.64
CA GLU A 19 3.28 -0.37 0.59
C GLU A 19 4.08 -0.48 1.91
N HIS A 20 3.41 -0.41 3.06
CA HIS A 20 4.08 -0.52 4.37
C HIS A 20 4.60 -1.93 4.70
N VAL A 21 4.15 -2.97 4.01
CA VAL A 21 4.72 -4.34 4.09
C VAL A 21 6.02 -4.41 3.28
N ILE A 22 6.05 -3.75 2.12
CA ILE A 22 7.27 -3.48 1.35
C ILE A 22 8.25 -2.64 2.20
N PHE A 23 7.72 -1.69 2.96
CA PHE A 23 8.43 -0.88 3.96
C PHE A 23 8.41 -1.46 5.38
N GLY A 24 8.15 -2.76 5.60
CA GLY A 24 8.22 -3.40 6.91
C GLY A 24 9.41 -4.35 7.03
N GLY A 25 9.92 -4.79 5.87
CA GLY A 25 10.90 -5.85 5.75
C GLY A 25 10.16 -7.14 5.44
N TRP A 26 10.61 -7.85 4.41
CA TRP A 26 9.88 -9.01 3.90
C TRP A 26 9.96 -10.22 4.82
N ALA A 27 10.90 -10.25 5.78
CA ALA A 27 11.15 -11.39 6.66
C ALA A 27 9.91 -11.88 7.43
N ALA A 28 9.15 -10.96 8.02
CA ALA A 28 7.95 -11.31 8.79
C ALA A 28 6.77 -11.68 7.87
N VAL A 29 6.62 -10.98 6.76
CA VAL A 29 5.47 -11.12 5.86
C VAL A 29 5.62 -12.34 4.94
N ASN A 30 6.83 -12.60 4.44
CA ASN A 30 7.12 -13.78 3.65
C ASN A 30 6.86 -15.08 4.42
N ARG A 31 7.10 -15.10 5.75
CA ARG A 31 6.71 -16.24 6.60
C ARG A 31 5.20 -16.45 6.59
N VAL A 32 4.42 -15.38 6.79
CA VAL A 32 2.95 -15.43 6.70
C VAL A 32 2.49 -15.95 5.33
N PHE A 33 3.13 -15.50 4.24
CA PHE A 33 2.82 -16.00 2.91
C PHE A 33 3.09 -17.50 2.75
N VAL A 34 4.23 -17.99 3.24
CA VAL A 34 4.59 -19.41 3.14
C VAL A 34 3.69 -20.28 4.02
N ASP A 35 3.37 -19.80 5.23
CA ASP A 35 2.60 -20.54 6.24
C ASP A 35 1.11 -20.61 5.92
N GLU A 36 0.51 -19.51 5.41
CA GLU A 36 -0.94 -19.44 5.18
C GLU A 36 -1.36 -19.84 3.75
N ALA A 37 -0.44 -19.91 2.78
CA ALA A 37 -0.77 -20.21 1.37
C ALA A 37 -0.86 -21.71 1.06
N ASP A 38 -1.81 -22.41 1.66
CA ASP A 38 -2.10 -23.81 1.32
C ASP A 38 -2.65 -23.97 -0.13
N ALA A 39 -2.84 -25.21 -0.57
CA ALA A 39 -3.27 -25.49 -1.95
C ALA A 39 -4.64 -24.88 -2.31
N ASP A 40 -5.56 -24.75 -1.35
CA ASP A 40 -6.87 -24.16 -1.57
C ASP A 40 -6.80 -22.63 -1.62
N VAL A 41 -5.93 -22.03 -0.81
CA VAL A 41 -5.62 -20.58 -0.83
C VAL A 41 -4.91 -20.19 -2.12
N LEU A 42 -3.93 -20.97 -2.59
CA LEU A 42 -3.27 -20.75 -3.88
C LEU A 42 -4.26 -20.85 -5.05
N ARG A 43 -5.22 -21.78 -4.99
CA ARG A 43 -6.28 -21.87 -5.99
C ARG A 43 -7.17 -20.63 -5.99
N ALA A 44 -7.54 -20.13 -4.81
CA ALA A 44 -8.31 -18.90 -4.69
C ALA A 44 -7.52 -17.66 -5.16
N LEU A 45 -6.22 -17.57 -4.86
CA LEU A 45 -5.36 -16.49 -5.34
C LEU A 45 -5.28 -16.41 -6.87
N ARG A 46 -5.37 -17.53 -7.60
CA ARG A 46 -5.33 -17.53 -9.08
C ARG A 46 -6.50 -16.76 -9.70
N GLU A 47 -7.63 -16.72 -9.01
CA GLU A 47 -8.84 -16.03 -9.44
C GLU A 47 -8.80 -14.53 -9.13
N LEU A 48 -7.84 -14.07 -8.32
CA LEU A 48 -7.72 -12.67 -7.92
C LEU A 48 -6.75 -11.90 -8.83
N PRO A 49 -7.02 -10.61 -9.13
CA PRO A 49 -6.08 -9.76 -9.86
C PRO A 49 -4.71 -9.75 -9.18
N THR A 50 -3.61 -9.70 -9.94
CA THR A 50 -2.22 -9.79 -9.42
C THR A 50 -1.87 -11.02 -8.56
N GLY A 51 -2.81 -11.95 -8.32
CA GLY A 51 -2.57 -13.13 -7.48
C GLY A 51 -1.54 -14.08 -8.07
N LYS A 52 -1.41 -14.12 -9.41
CA LYS A 52 -0.36 -14.88 -10.10
C LYS A 52 1.07 -14.44 -9.71
N MET A 53 1.29 -13.15 -9.47
CA MET A 53 2.61 -12.64 -9.05
C MET A 53 2.92 -13.03 -7.61
N LEU A 54 1.95 -12.91 -6.71
CA LEU A 54 2.08 -13.38 -5.32
C LEU A 54 2.32 -14.90 -5.26
N ILE A 55 1.60 -15.69 -6.06
CA ILE A 55 1.82 -17.15 -6.15
C ILE A 55 3.26 -17.44 -6.55
N ARG A 56 3.78 -16.76 -7.58
CA ARG A 56 5.15 -16.93 -8.05
C ARG A 56 6.18 -16.55 -6.98
N HIS A 57 5.91 -15.47 -6.22
CA HIS A 57 6.75 -15.09 -5.08
C HIS A 57 6.75 -16.17 -3.98
N ILE A 58 5.59 -16.69 -3.60
CA ILE A 58 5.46 -17.79 -2.62
C ILE A 58 6.22 -19.04 -3.07
N GLU A 59 6.13 -19.39 -4.35
CA GLU A 59 6.84 -20.53 -4.93
C GLU A 59 8.37 -20.32 -4.90
N ASN A 60 8.84 -19.11 -5.20
CA ASN A 60 10.25 -18.76 -5.08
C ASN A 60 10.77 -18.84 -3.63
N LEU A 61 9.97 -18.41 -2.65
CA LEU A 61 10.31 -18.51 -1.23
C LEU A 61 10.39 -19.96 -0.77
N ARG A 62 9.40 -20.78 -1.14
CA ARG A 62 9.35 -22.22 -0.78
C ARG A 62 10.47 -23.03 -1.39
N SER A 63 10.90 -22.67 -2.61
CA SER A 63 12.02 -23.30 -3.30
C SER A 63 13.39 -22.80 -2.84
N GLY A 64 13.44 -21.73 -2.02
CA GLY A 64 14.68 -21.09 -1.58
C GLY A 64 15.35 -20.23 -2.66
N LYS A 65 14.69 -20.02 -3.81
CA LYS A 65 15.18 -19.14 -4.89
C LYS A 65 15.27 -17.68 -4.43
N THR A 66 14.34 -17.25 -3.59
CA THR A 66 14.32 -15.91 -2.99
C THR A 66 14.53 -16.03 -1.47
N PRO A 67 15.50 -15.31 -0.88
CA PRO A 67 15.67 -15.22 0.57
C PRO A 67 14.41 -14.73 1.29
N MET A 68 14.17 -15.24 2.50
CA MET A 68 12.95 -14.95 3.28
C MET A 68 12.80 -13.46 3.63
N ASP A 69 13.88 -12.69 3.64
CA ASP A 69 13.92 -11.25 3.91
C ASP A 69 13.83 -10.37 2.64
N SER A 70 13.57 -10.98 1.47
CA SER A 70 13.60 -10.28 0.18
C SER A 70 12.42 -10.62 -0.74
N ILE A 71 12.33 -9.88 -1.85
CA ILE A 71 11.44 -10.15 -2.97
C ILE A 71 12.15 -9.79 -4.28
N GLU A 72 11.88 -10.55 -5.35
CA GLU A 72 12.36 -10.20 -6.68
C GLU A 72 11.62 -8.96 -7.21
N ARG A 73 12.34 -8.03 -7.82
CA ARG A 73 11.78 -6.74 -8.29
C ARG A 73 10.63 -6.90 -9.27
N GLU A 74 10.71 -7.88 -10.16
CA GLU A 74 9.64 -8.20 -11.13
C GLU A 74 8.36 -8.74 -10.46
N LEU A 75 8.48 -9.16 -9.19
CA LEU A 75 7.39 -9.64 -8.35
C LEU A 75 7.02 -8.60 -7.29
N LEU A 76 7.53 -7.36 -7.36
CA LEU A 76 6.99 -6.29 -6.54
C LEU A 76 5.59 -5.92 -7.05
N PRO A 77 4.64 -5.62 -6.14
CA PRO A 77 3.41 -4.96 -6.52
C PRO A 77 3.75 -3.64 -7.23
N TYR A 78 2.95 -3.29 -8.25
CA TYR A 78 3.05 -2.02 -8.98
C TYR A 78 4.33 -1.79 -9.82
N GLY A 79 5.02 -2.87 -10.23
CA GLY A 79 5.94 -2.81 -11.37
C GLY A 79 7.33 -2.21 -11.09
N GLY A 80 7.82 -2.28 -9.85
CA GLY A 80 9.24 -2.05 -9.58
C GLY A 80 9.74 -0.64 -9.91
N MET A 81 8.92 0.41 -9.71
CA MET A 81 9.34 1.82 -9.72
C MET A 81 10.25 2.17 -8.52
N MET A 82 11.24 1.34 -8.22
CA MET A 82 12.32 1.63 -7.28
C MET A 82 13.62 1.76 -8.07
N ALA A 83 14.16 2.97 -8.13
CA ALA A 83 15.48 3.20 -8.69
C ALA A 83 16.55 2.70 -7.70
N GLU A 84 17.48 1.86 -8.18
CA GLU A 84 18.59 1.29 -7.41
C GLU A 84 19.53 2.35 -6.80
N THR A 85 19.48 3.59 -7.28
CA THR A 85 20.43 4.65 -6.96
C THR A 85 20.31 5.27 -5.57
N ILE A 86 19.27 4.94 -4.80
CA ILE A 86 18.98 5.62 -3.52
C ILE A 86 19.60 4.87 -2.33
N ALA A 87 19.88 3.57 -2.47
CA ALA A 87 20.21 2.68 -1.35
C ALA A 87 21.63 2.86 -0.76
N THR A 88 22.43 3.79 -1.26
CA THR A 88 23.87 3.84 -0.95
C THR A 88 24.40 5.21 -0.54
N VAL A 89 23.55 6.22 -0.34
CA VAL A 89 24.02 7.54 0.10
C VAL A 89 24.30 7.48 1.61
N PRO A 90 25.56 7.52 2.05
CA PRO A 90 25.87 7.56 3.47
C PRO A 90 25.41 8.90 4.05
N LEU A 91 24.79 8.83 5.23
CA LEU A 91 24.49 10.01 6.03
C LEU A 91 25.74 10.42 6.82
N THR A 92 26.04 11.71 6.82
CA THR A 92 27.06 12.32 7.68
C THR A 92 26.61 12.29 9.15
N PRO A 93 27.51 12.46 10.13
CA PRO A 93 27.14 12.49 11.55
C PRO A 93 26.09 13.57 11.88
N ASP A 94 26.16 14.74 11.25
CA ASP A 94 25.20 15.82 11.47
C ASP A 94 23.83 15.49 10.87
N GLU A 95 23.79 14.90 9.67
CA GLU A 95 22.55 14.41 9.05
C GLU A 95 21.91 13.29 9.89
N TRP A 96 22.72 12.45 10.54
CA TRP A 96 22.25 11.45 11.48
C TRP A 96 21.60 12.08 12.71
N ALA A 97 22.24 13.06 13.31
CA ALA A 97 21.71 13.76 14.48
C ALA A 97 20.42 14.52 14.16
N GLU A 98 20.36 15.18 12.99
CA GLU A 98 19.15 15.84 12.50
C GLU A 98 18.01 14.84 12.28
N LEU A 99 18.28 13.73 11.60
CA LEU A 99 17.28 12.70 11.32
C LEU A 99 16.73 12.10 12.61
N GLU A 100 17.60 11.74 13.53
CA GLU A 100 17.22 11.13 14.82
C GLU A 100 16.37 12.09 15.65
N ALA A 101 16.78 13.35 15.77
CA ALA A 101 15.99 14.37 16.46
C ALA A 101 14.63 14.63 15.79
N GLY A 102 14.59 14.63 14.45
CA GLY A 102 13.35 14.78 13.68
C GLY A 102 12.38 13.62 13.89
N ILE A 103 12.88 12.39 13.87
CA ILE A 103 12.09 11.18 14.12
C ILE A 103 11.55 11.18 15.56
N ASP A 104 12.38 11.56 16.54
CA ASP A 104 11.98 11.58 17.95
C ASP A 104 10.94 12.66 18.26
N ALA A 105 10.97 13.78 17.54
CA ALA A 105 10.01 14.86 17.68
C ALA A 105 8.73 14.66 16.83
N PHE A 106 8.61 13.54 16.10
CA PHE A 106 7.52 13.33 15.16
C PHE A 106 6.15 13.20 15.86
N THR A 107 5.18 13.95 15.33
CA THR A 107 3.76 13.83 15.69
C THR A 107 2.99 13.19 14.54
N THR A 108 2.00 12.36 14.86
CA THR A 108 1.22 11.61 13.84
C THR A 108 0.13 12.47 13.21
N ASP A 109 0.49 13.64 12.69
CA ASP A 109 -0.38 14.63 12.07
C ASP A 109 0.31 15.32 10.86
N GLN A 110 -0.43 16.17 10.14
CA GLN A 110 0.11 16.90 8.98
C GLN A 110 1.29 17.80 9.38
N ASP A 111 1.22 18.48 10.52
CA ASP A 111 2.29 19.37 11.01
C ASP A 111 3.58 18.58 11.31
N GLY A 112 3.45 17.36 11.82
CA GLY A 112 4.56 16.43 12.01
C GLY A 112 5.19 16.00 10.68
N LEU A 113 4.36 15.68 9.67
CA LEU A 113 4.85 15.36 8.33
C LEU A 113 5.56 16.54 7.67
N ASP A 114 4.98 17.73 7.77
CA ASP A 114 5.55 18.94 7.20
C ASP A 114 6.92 19.21 7.83
N ARG A 115 7.05 19.07 9.16
CA ARG A 115 8.34 19.21 9.85
C ARG A 115 9.37 18.19 9.37
N ILE A 116 9.00 16.91 9.24
CA ILE A 116 9.89 15.88 8.69
C ILE A 116 10.33 16.26 7.27
N GLN A 117 9.41 16.66 6.40
CA GLN A 117 9.71 17.06 5.02
C GLN A 117 10.60 18.30 4.92
N GLN A 118 10.63 19.13 5.97
CA GLN A 118 11.49 20.31 6.01
C GLN A 118 12.94 20.03 6.45
N LEU A 119 13.24 18.85 7.02
CA LEU A 119 14.59 18.47 7.44
C LEU A 119 15.56 18.47 6.24
N GLY A 120 16.79 18.94 6.46
CA GLY A 120 17.82 19.02 5.43
C GLY A 120 18.15 17.65 4.83
N VAL A 121 18.32 16.65 5.70
CA VAL A 121 18.55 15.25 5.32
C VAL A 121 17.40 14.67 4.47
N ILE A 122 16.16 15.09 4.70
CA ILE A 122 14.99 14.62 3.93
C ILE A 122 14.95 15.30 2.56
N LYS A 123 15.12 16.63 2.52
CA LYS A 123 15.16 17.41 1.28
C LYS A 123 16.23 16.94 0.31
N LYS A 124 17.38 16.48 0.82
CA LYS A 124 18.47 15.89 0.03
C LYS A 124 18.01 14.76 -0.88
N PHE A 125 17.02 13.98 -0.45
CA PHE A 125 16.52 12.82 -1.19
C PHE A 125 15.33 13.11 -2.11
N GLY A 126 14.80 14.34 -2.10
CA GLY A 126 13.65 14.73 -2.92
C GLY A 126 12.46 13.79 -2.75
N ASP A 127 11.75 13.48 -3.84
CA ASP A 127 10.55 12.62 -3.83
C ASP A 127 10.78 11.19 -3.34
N GLN A 128 12.04 10.76 -3.21
CA GLN A 128 12.44 9.41 -2.85
C GLN A 128 12.83 9.26 -1.38
N TRP A 129 12.62 10.31 -0.58
CA TRP A 129 13.06 10.39 0.81
C TRP A 129 12.61 9.23 1.71
N LEU A 130 11.36 8.76 1.58
CA LEU A 130 10.83 7.64 2.37
C LEU A 130 11.70 6.38 2.24
N VAL A 131 12.08 6.07 1.01
CA VAL A 131 12.87 4.89 0.65
C VAL A 131 14.33 5.08 1.06
N ALA A 132 14.87 6.27 0.79
CA ALA A 132 16.26 6.61 1.09
C ALA A 132 16.59 6.49 2.57
N ILE A 133 15.76 7.11 3.40
CA ILE A 133 15.96 7.15 4.84
C ILE A 133 15.77 5.77 5.43
N ARG A 134 14.75 5.03 4.98
CA ARG A 134 14.58 3.64 5.39
C ARG A 134 15.82 2.79 5.12
N ALA A 135 16.41 2.92 3.93
CA ALA A 135 17.62 2.18 3.57
C ALA A 135 18.79 2.56 4.51
N ALA A 136 18.95 3.85 4.80
CA ALA A 136 19.94 4.33 5.76
C ALA A 136 19.71 3.78 7.19
N LEU A 137 18.45 3.62 7.59
CA LEU A 137 18.04 3.10 8.90
C LEU A 137 18.10 1.56 9.02
N SER A 138 18.47 0.83 7.96
CA SER A 138 18.47 -0.65 7.97
C SER A 138 19.32 -1.29 9.07
N SER A 139 20.34 -0.58 9.56
CA SER A 139 21.21 -1.02 10.66
C SER A 139 20.80 -0.48 12.05
N ARG A 140 19.72 0.30 12.15
CA ARG A 140 19.19 0.90 13.39
C ARG A 140 17.70 0.55 13.59
N PRO A 141 17.40 -0.64 14.14
CA PRO A 141 16.04 -1.17 14.20
C PRO A 141 15.07 -0.32 15.03
N ASP A 142 15.55 0.35 16.06
CA ASP A 142 14.82 1.27 16.94
C ASP A 142 14.31 2.51 16.18
N LEU A 143 15.18 3.12 15.37
CA LEU A 143 14.78 4.24 14.51
C LEU A 143 13.92 3.79 13.34
N LEU A 144 14.14 2.57 12.84
CA LEU A 144 13.33 2.00 11.77
C LEU A 144 11.88 1.77 12.19
N GLU A 145 11.64 1.36 13.44
CA GLU A 145 10.28 1.24 14.01
C GLU A 145 9.58 2.60 14.04
N LYS A 146 10.24 3.65 14.56
CA LYS A 146 9.70 5.02 14.55
C LYS A 146 9.48 5.55 13.13
N TRP A 147 10.40 5.26 12.21
CA TRP A 147 10.28 5.61 10.80
C TRP A 147 9.08 4.94 10.13
N SER A 148 8.73 3.72 10.53
CA SER A 148 7.52 3.06 10.02
C SER A 148 6.25 3.83 10.34
N VAL A 149 6.21 4.53 11.48
CA VAL A 149 5.11 5.42 11.87
C VAL A 149 5.04 6.64 10.95
N VAL A 150 6.19 7.27 10.66
CA VAL A 150 6.29 8.38 9.69
C VAL A 150 5.75 7.96 8.32
N ASN A 151 6.21 6.80 7.81
CA ASN A 151 5.76 6.26 6.52
C ASN A 151 4.25 6.00 6.51
N LYS A 152 3.72 5.41 7.58
CA LYS A 152 2.29 5.12 7.72
C LYS A 152 1.45 6.40 7.70
N THR A 153 1.87 7.42 8.45
CA THR A 153 1.21 8.73 8.49
C THR A 153 1.27 9.40 7.12
N TYR A 154 2.44 9.43 6.46
CA TYR A 154 2.56 10.00 5.11
C TYR A 154 1.61 9.32 4.13
N ARG A 155 1.55 7.98 4.12
CA ARG A 155 0.66 7.24 3.21
C ARG A 155 -0.80 7.54 3.49
N ALA A 156 -1.20 7.65 4.76
CA ALA A 156 -2.56 8.00 5.13
C ALA A 156 -2.97 9.38 4.58
N TYR A 157 -2.14 10.40 4.79
CA TYR A 157 -2.41 11.75 4.30
C TYR A 157 -2.37 11.85 2.77
N TYR A 158 -1.45 11.12 2.12
CA TYR A 158 -1.42 11.02 0.66
C TYR A 158 -2.72 10.42 0.11
N LEU A 159 -3.16 9.27 0.63
CA LEU A 159 -4.38 8.62 0.19
C LEU A 159 -5.63 9.45 0.50
N TRP A 160 -5.68 10.14 1.64
CA TRP A 160 -6.74 11.09 1.93
C TRP A 160 -6.86 12.16 0.85
N LYS A 161 -5.73 12.77 0.47
CA LYS A 161 -5.69 13.82 -0.56
C LYS A 161 -6.11 13.27 -1.93
N VAL A 162 -5.53 12.15 -2.35
CA VAL A 162 -5.87 11.51 -3.64
C VAL A 162 -7.34 11.13 -3.70
N ALA A 163 -7.90 10.54 -2.64
CA ALA A 163 -9.32 10.20 -2.56
C ALA A 163 -10.21 11.45 -2.66
N SER A 164 -9.86 12.51 -1.93
CA SER A 164 -10.60 13.77 -1.95
C SER A 164 -10.57 14.41 -3.34
N ASP A 165 -9.40 14.47 -3.98
CA ASP A 165 -9.23 15.03 -5.32
C ASP A 165 -10.00 14.20 -6.37
N MET A 166 -9.97 12.87 -6.25
CA MET A 166 -10.66 11.97 -7.17
C MET A 166 -12.18 12.15 -7.14
N LEU A 167 -12.77 12.33 -5.96
CA LEU A 167 -14.21 12.56 -5.81
C LEU A 167 -14.65 13.95 -6.31
N ASN A 168 -13.72 14.90 -6.41
CA ASN A 168 -13.99 16.26 -6.86
C ASN A 168 -13.77 16.46 -8.38
N GLN A 169 -13.30 15.44 -9.10
CA GLN A 169 -13.00 15.51 -10.54
C GLN A 169 -14.01 14.73 -11.40
N PRO A 170 -14.16 15.08 -12.70
CA PRO A 170 -15.03 14.34 -13.62
C PRO A 170 -14.62 12.87 -13.74
N LEU A 171 -15.61 11.99 -13.70
CA LEU A 171 -15.42 10.55 -13.51
C LEU A 171 -14.87 9.88 -14.78
N SER A 172 -13.71 9.21 -14.66
CA SER A 172 -13.18 8.36 -15.73
C SER A 172 -13.21 6.87 -15.33
N GLU A 173 -13.48 5.99 -16.29
CA GLU A 173 -13.43 4.54 -16.08
C GLU A 173 -12.05 4.06 -15.63
N ARG A 174 -10.99 4.71 -16.13
CA ARG A 174 -9.61 4.43 -15.72
C ARG A 174 -9.38 4.74 -14.24
N ALA A 175 -9.89 5.86 -13.73
CA ALA A 175 -9.78 6.21 -12.31
C ALA A 175 -10.54 5.21 -11.43
N ARG A 176 -11.72 4.74 -11.87
CA ARG A 176 -12.49 3.69 -11.17
C ARG A 176 -11.74 2.36 -11.11
N ALA A 177 -11.17 1.91 -12.24
CA ALA A 177 -10.42 0.66 -12.29
C ALA A 177 -9.18 0.71 -11.39
N GLN A 178 -8.47 1.84 -11.40
CA GLN A 178 -7.32 2.06 -10.52
C GLN A 178 -7.76 2.08 -9.05
N LEU A 179 -8.84 2.79 -8.72
CA LEU A 179 -9.38 2.81 -7.37
C LEU A 179 -9.77 1.41 -6.89
N GLN A 180 -10.39 0.59 -7.73
CA GLN A 180 -10.74 -0.79 -7.38
C GLN A 180 -9.52 -1.64 -7.03
N VAL A 181 -8.38 -1.40 -7.70
CA VAL A 181 -7.10 -2.07 -7.39
C VAL A 181 -6.55 -1.58 -6.05
N ASP A 182 -6.65 -0.28 -5.79
CA ASP A 182 -6.06 0.38 -4.63
C ASP A 182 -6.97 0.41 -3.39
N MET A 183 -8.24 -0.03 -3.50
CA MET A 183 -9.21 -0.07 -2.41
C MET A 183 -8.67 -0.65 -1.09
N PRO A 184 -7.92 -1.77 -1.10
CA PRO A 184 -7.36 -2.32 0.14
C PRO A 184 -6.46 -1.34 0.91
N GLU A 185 -5.77 -0.44 0.22
CA GLU A 185 -4.99 0.60 0.88
C GLU A 185 -5.88 1.66 1.50
N TYR A 186 -6.87 2.17 0.76
CA TYR A 186 -7.84 3.11 1.32
C TYR A 186 -8.56 2.54 2.55
N GLU A 187 -8.93 1.26 2.53
CA GLU A 187 -9.51 0.53 3.67
C GLU A 187 -8.56 0.46 4.87
N THR A 188 -7.25 0.41 4.63
CA THR A 188 -6.24 0.33 5.68
C THR A 188 -5.99 1.70 6.32
N TYR A 189 -5.91 2.76 5.51
CA TYR A 189 -5.39 4.05 5.95
C TYR A 189 -6.44 5.11 6.20
N LEU A 190 -7.54 5.16 5.44
CA LEU A 190 -8.55 6.19 5.64
C LEU A 190 -9.21 6.13 7.02
N PRO A 191 -9.51 4.96 7.61
CA PRO A 191 -10.08 4.91 8.97
C PRO A 191 -9.20 5.54 10.06
N MET A 192 -7.90 5.77 9.79
CA MET A 192 -7.01 6.48 10.74
C MET A 192 -7.43 7.92 11.01
N PHE A 193 -8.25 8.52 10.12
CA PHE A 193 -8.83 9.85 10.28
C PHE A 193 -10.18 9.84 11.02
N GLY A 194 -10.57 8.71 11.62
CA GLY A 194 -11.84 8.57 12.34
C GLY A 194 -13.05 8.60 11.41
N ASP A 195 -14.13 9.24 11.85
CA ASP A 195 -15.42 9.25 11.16
C ASP A 195 -15.32 9.85 9.76
N ALA A 196 -14.57 10.93 9.60
CA ALA A 196 -14.39 11.60 8.31
C ALA A 196 -13.70 10.70 7.28
N GLY A 197 -12.74 9.88 7.72
CA GLY A 197 -12.06 8.90 6.87
C GLY A 197 -12.94 7.72 6.51
N THR A 198 -13.79 7.29 7.45
CA THR A 198 -14.78 6.24 7.20
C THR A 198 -15.83 6.71 6.18
N GLU A 199 -16.31 7.94 6.29
CA GLU A 199 -17.25 8.54 5.33
C GLU A 199 -16.62 8.65 3.93
N LEU A 200 -15.35 9.08 3.86
CA LEU A 200 -14.62 9.15 2.60
C LEU A 200 -14.47 7.76 1.96
N LEU A 201 -14.18 6.74 2.75
CA LEU A 201 -14.08 5.36 2.27
C LEU A 201 -15.43 4.84 1.73
N GLU A 202 -16.54 5.15 2.38
CA GLU A 202 -17.87 4.79 1.91
C GLU A 202 -18.23 5.45 0.57
N LYS A 203 -17.83 6.72 0.39
CA LYS A 203 -17.97 7.42 -0.90
C LYS A 203 -17.17 6.74 -2.01
N LEU A 204 -15.93 6.33 -1.72
CA LEU A 204 -15.10 5.58 -2.68
C LEU A 204 -15.71 4.21 -3.04
N ARG A 205 -16.26 3.48 -2.06
CA ARG A 205 -16.97 2.21 -2.32
C ARG A 205 -18.18 2.43 -3.22
N SER A 206 -19.00 3.43 -2.90
CA SER A 206 -20.17 3.81 -3.70
C SER A 206 -19.78 4.15 -5.13
N PHE A 207 -18.67 4.87 -5.31
CA PHE A 207 -18.13 5.24 -6.61
C PHE A 207 -17.76 4.03 -7.49
N ILE A 208 -17.25 2.94 -6.89
CA ILE A 208 -17.00 1.67 -7.60
C ILE A 208 -18.32 0.93 -7.89
N SER A 209 -19.24 0.92 -6.93
CA SER A 209 -20.50 0.17 -7.01
C SER A 209 -21.50 0.72 -8.04
N THR A 210 -21.46 2.01 -8.38
CA THR A 210 -22.37 2.62 -9.36
C THR A 210 -22.33 2.02 -10.79
N MET A 211 -21.40 1.12 -11.12
CA MET A 211 -21.44 0.32 -12.37
C MET A 211 -22.26 -0.97 -12.28
N LYS A 212 -22.60 -1.47 -11.09
CA LYS A 212 -23.29 -2.77 -10.94
C LYS A 212 -24.79 -2.72 -11.23
N ASN A 213 -25.37 -1.53 -11.35
CA ASN A 213 -26.72 -1.38 -11.88
C ASN A 213 -26.60 -0.73 -13.26
N PRO A 214 -26.60 -1.51 -14.36
CA PRO A 214 -27.30 -1.00 -15.52
C PRO A 214 -28.71 -0.70 -15.03
N ILE A 215 -29.17 0.53 -15.25
CA ILE A 215 -30.58 0.85 -15.08
C ILE A 215 -31.30 -0.11 -16.02
N ASP A 216 -32.01 -1.08 -15.45
CA ASP A 216 -32.97 -1.92 -16.15
C ASP A 216 -34.21 -1.04 -16.43
N ASP A 217 -34.01 0.03 -17.21
CA ASP A 217 -35.08 0.90 -17.70
C ASP A 217 -35.41 0.46 -19.13
N SER A 218 -36.24 -0.58 -19.21
CA SER A 218 -37.25 -0.69 -20.26
C SER A 218 -38.33 -1.67 -19.84
N GLY A 219 -38.86 -1.45 -18.63
CA GLY A 219 -40.21 -1.86 -18.30
C GLY A 219 -41.17 -0.74 -18.65
N ASN A 220 -42.02 -0.98 -19.66
CA ASN A 220 -43.28 -0.30 -19.95
C ASN A 220 -43.25 0.85 -20.99
N ASP A 221 -43.49 0.49 -22.25
CA ASP A 221 -44.40 1.26 -23.11
C ASP A 221 -45.39 0.26 -23.73
N GLY A 222 -46.43 -0.06 -22.98
CA GLY A 222 -47.70 -0.34 -23.63
C GLY A 222 -48.29 0.97 -24.13
N LEU A 223 -48.60 1.05 -25.43
CA LEU A 223 -49.84 1.66 -25.96
C LEU A 223 -49.87 1.58 -27.51
N ASN A 224 -50.93 0.92 -27.99
CA ASN A 224 -51.76 1.20 -29.18
C ASN A 224 -51.08 1.74 -30.45
N TYR A 225 -51.13 0.96 -31.54
CA TYR A 225 -52.06 1.13 -32.68
C TYR A 225 -52.03 -0.12 -33.59
#